data_AF-V9Z535-F1
#
_entry.id   AF-V9Z535-F1
#
_cell.length_a   1.000
_cell.length_b   1.000
_cell.length_c   1.000
_cell.angle_alpha   90.00
_cell.angle_beta   90.00
_cell.angle_gamma   90.00
#
_symmetry.space_group_name_H-M   'P 1'
#
loop_
_entity.id
_entity.type
_entity.pdbx_description
1 polymer ?
#
loop_
_entity_poly.entity_id
_entity_poly.type
_entity_poly.pdbx_seq_one_letter_code
_entity_poly.pdbx_strand_id
1 'polypeptide(L)'
;MDRDTYAKSFAKRRDGEWAEMFRWVPRMYRAAASRLEKLERQAERQFPGVFDRLEQERDAAGDTIPTWCWLPVARVQQVLADHYAHRTTKASGATRQGLAVMAAGDAARLQAIGAWRSAGRHMVNIHDRTLLELREAGDRMPADIPQRWPLHGLYVVSEAPNGALGAFLHLEWNELEQRAELRIAPDIAPTASLDRIPVQPLHLEGGTVTEAARRTVLSFQAGVDTVLGTETLPDISPGSAVDDAARMIAKKNAFWVAAADWLASDRPTTFDAAVLAGNEPTADWPPAKAQDTGRAPVLWLAGPAG
;
A
#
# COMPACT_ATOMS: atom_id res chain seq x y z
N MET A 1 -11.67 -22.52 2.70
CA MET A 1 -11.05 -22.59 4.05
C MET A 1 -11.22 -21.24 4.74
N ASP A 2 -11.59 -21.20 6.02
CA ASP A 2 -11.66 -19.93 6.77
C ASP A 2 -10.25 -19.38 7.12
N ARG A 3 -10.14 -18.08 7.41
CA ARG A 3 -8.84 -17.42 7.64
C ARG A 3 -8.13 -17.84 8.93
N ASP A 4 -8.85 -18.25 9.96
CA ASP A 4 -8.21 -18.71 11.20
C ASP A 4 -7.60 -20.10 10.99
N THR A 5 -8.25 -20.94 10.19
CA THR A 5 -7.72 -22.22 9.71
C THR A 5 -6.53 -22.01 8.78
N TYR A 6 -6.59 -21.00 7.89
CA TYR A 6 -5.46 -20.61 7.04
C TYR A 6 -4.20 -20.32 7.87
N ALA A 7 -4.33 -19.49 8.91
CA ALA A 7 -3.19 -19.14 9.76
C ALA A 7 -2.57 -20.36 10.46
N LYS A 8 -3.35 -21.41 10.76
CA LYS A 8 -2.84 -22.64 11.38
C LYS A 8 -1.90 -23.42 10.47
N SER A 9 -1.99 -23.24 9.15
CA SER A 9 -1.05 -23.82 8.17
C SER A 9 0.37 -23.34 8.37
N PHE A 10 0.54 -22.14 8.93
CA PHE A 10 1.82 -21.51 9.20
C PHE A 10 2.15 -21.50 10.69
N ALA A 11 1.60 -22.41 11.49
CA ALA A 11 1.91 -22.48 12.92
C ALA A 11 3.34 -23.01 13.17
N LYS A 12 4.06 -22.44 14.15
CA LYS A 12 5.46 -22.82 14.46
C LYS A 12 5.66 -24.32 14.70
N ARG A 13 4.68 -24.99 15.32
CA ARG A 13 4.72 -26.44 15.57
C ARG A 13 4.75 -27.29 14.28
N ARG A 14 4.32 -26.72 13.15
CA ARG A 14 4.27 -27.38 11.84
C ARG A 14 5.52 -27.09 11.01
N ASP A 15 6.50 -26.32 11.49
CA ASP A 15 7.69 -25.93 10.70
C ASP A 15 8.48 -27.16 10.18
N GLY A 16 8.42 -28.30 10.88
CA GLY A 16 9.03 -29.56 10.46
C GLY A 16 8.31 -30.28 9.31
N GLU A 17 7.05 -29.92 9.02
CA GLU A 17 6.23 -30.51 7.94
C GLU A 17 6.55 -29.89 6.57
N TRP A 18 7.20 -28.72 6.54
CA TRP A 18 7.56 -28.02 5.30
C TRP A 18 8.84 -28.61 4.70
N ALA A 19 8.83 -28.79 3.37
CA ALA A 19 10.05 -29.10 2.64
C ALA A 19 11.13 -28.05 2.93
N GLU A 20 12.39 -28.48 3.01
CA GLU A 20 13.50 -27.65 3.49
C GLU A 20 13.58 -26.30 2.77
N MET A 21 13.42 -26.31 1.44
CA MET A 21 13.44 -25.13 0.59
C MET A 21 12.30 -24.13 0.83
N PHE A 22 11.25 -24.50 1.57
CA PHE A 22 10.09 -23.65 1.88
C PHE A 22 9.96 -23.31 3.36
N ARG A 23 10.92 -23.69 4.22
CA ARG A 23 10.86 -23.39 5.67
C ARG A 23 10.90 -21.89 6.00
N TRP A 24 11.35 -21.06 5.06
CA TRP A 24 11.31 -19.60 5.18
C TRP A 24 9.88 -19.05 5.10
N VAL A 25 8.98 -19.70 4.33
CA VAL A 25 7.59 -19.25 4.09
C VAL A 25 6.79 -19.08 5.39
N PRO A 26 6.66 -20.09 6.26
CA PRO A 26 5.90 -19.93 7.51
C PRO A 26 6.55 -18.95 8.49
N ARG A 27 7.88 -18.78 8.45
CA ARG A 27 8.59 -17.77 9.25
C ARG A 27 8.26 -16.36 8.78
N MET A 28 8.36 -16.09 7.49
CA MET A 28 8.02 -14.81 6.87
C MET A 28 6.54 -14.48 7.10
N TYR A 29 5.63 -15.43 6.83
CA TYR A 29 4.18 -15.26 7.05
C TYR A 29 3.88 -14.79 8.47
N ARG A 30 4.37 -15.51 9.49
CA ARG A 30 4.10 -15.16 10.90
C ARG A 30 4.67 -13.78 11.26
N ALA A 31 5.87 -13.46 10.77
CA ALA A 31 6.48 -12.16 11.01
C ALA A 31 5.65 -11.03 10.39
N ALA A 32 5.26 -11.16 9.12
CA ALA A 32 4.44 -10.19 8.41
C ALA A 32 3.05 -10.05 9.04
N ALA A 33 2.35 -11.16 9.29
CA ALA A 33 1.03 -11.17 9.89
C ALA A 33 1.01 -10.48 11.27
N SER A 34 2.00 -10.75 12.12
CA SER A 34 2.15 -10.09 13.42
C SER A 34 2.39 -8.58 13.31
N ARG A 35 3.20 -8.16 12.33
CA ARG A 35 3.43 -6.73 12.05
C ARG A 35 2.14 -6.04 11.59
N LEU A 36 1.43 -6.63 10.63
CA LEU A 36 0.19 -6.09 10.09
C LEU A 36 -0.92 -6.01 11.16
N GLU A 37 -1.06 -7.06 11.96
CA GLU A 37 -1.97 -7.06 13.11
C GLU A 37 -1.63 -5.94 14.11
N LYS A 38 -0.34 -5.69 14.36
CA LYS A 38 0.10 -4.59 15.22
C LYS A 38 -0.30 -3.23 14.64
N LEU A 39 -0.14 -3.03 13.33
CA LEU A 39 -0.53 -1.79 12.64
C LEU A 39 -2.04 -1.57 12.69
N GLU A 40 -2.85 -2.59 12.36
CA GLU A 40 -4.32 -2.53 12.49
C GLU A 40 -4.73 -2.20 13.94
N ARG A 41 -4.13 -2.85 14.93
CA ARG A 41 -4.41 -2.59 16.36
C ARG A 41 -3.97 -1.22 16.83
N GLN A 42 -2.94 -0.62 16.22
CA GLN A 42 -2.53 0.75 16.52
C GLN A 42 -3.52 1.74 15.91
N ALA A 43 -3.93 1.52 14.66
CA ALA A 43 -4.96 2.31 13.99
C ALA A 43 -6.26 2.32 14.79
N GLU A 44 -6.76 1.15 15.20
CA GLU A 44 -7.99 1.02 16.02
C GLU A 44 -7.84 1.61 17.42
N ARG A 45 -6.65 1.57 18.02
CA ARG A 45 -6.42 2.21 19.32
C ARG A 45 -6.46 3.73 19.20
N GLN A 46 -5.83 4.27 18.16
CA GLN A 46 -5.78 5.71 17.91
C GLN A 46 -7.16 6.23 17.48
N PHE A 47 -7.82 5.51 16.56
CA PHE A 47 -9.11 5.85 15.96
C PHE A 47 -10.09 4.65 16.10
N PRO A 48 -10.77 4.49 17.26
CA PRO A 48 -11.65 3.36 17.50
C PRO A 48 -12.82 3.28 16.51
N GLY A 49 -12.99 2.11 15.90
CA GLY A 49 -14.06 1.85 14.93
C GLY A 49 -13.87 2.57 13.60
N VAL A 50 -12.65 3.04 13.30
CA VAL A 50 -12.39 3.84 12.10
C VAL A 50 -12.65 3.05 10.83
N PHE A 51 -12.27 1.77 10.77
CA PHE A 51 -12.44 0.98 9.55
C PHE A 51 -13.92 0.72 9.24
N ASP A 52 -14.76 0.53 10.25
CA ASP A 52 -16.21 0.36 10.04
C ASP A 52 -16.84 1.67 9.51
N ARG A 53 -16.37 2.83 9.99
CA ARG A 53 -16.80 4.13 9.46
C ARG A 53 -16.33 4.39 8.03
N LEU A 54 -15.09 4.00 7.72
CA LEU A 54 -14.54 4.18 6.36
C LEU A 54 -15.24 3.27 5.34
N GLU A 55 -15.63 2.05 5.72
CA GLU A 55 -16.47 1.22 4.84
C GLU A 55 -17.87 1.83 4.65
N GLN A 56 -18.48 2.41 5.70
CA GLN A 56 -19.75 3.14 5.54
C GLN A 56 -19.63 4.34 4.59
N GLU A 57 -18.54 5.11 4.70
CA GLU A 57 -18.27 6.24 3.79
C GLU A 57 -18.06 5.76 2.34
N ARG A 58 -17.36 4.64 2.15
CA ARG A 58 -17.21 4.02 0.82
C ARG A 58 -18.55 3.56 0.26
N ASP A 59 -19.37 2.87 1.05
CA ASP A 59 -20.70 2.41 0.63
C ASP A 59 -21.59 3.60 0.25
N ALA A 60 -21.48 4.71 0.98
CA ALA A 60 -22.18 5.96 0.66
C ALA A 60 -21.65 6.66 -0.60
N ALA A 61 -20.34 6.56 -0.87
CA ALA A 61 -19.74 7.10 -2.09
C ALA A 61 -20.18 6.33 -3.35
N GLY A 62 -20.45 5.02 -3.23
CA GLY A 62 -20.97 4.18 -4.30
C GLY A 62 -20.19 4.34 -5.62
N ASP A 63 -20.90 4.55 -6.71
CA ASP A 63 -20.33 4.65 -8.06
C ASP A 63 -19.65 5.99 -8.37
N THR A 64 -19.59 6.94 -7.42
CA THR A 64 -18.89 8.23 -7.63
C THR A 64 -17.38 8.09 -7.64
N ILE A 65 -16.86 6.97 -7.14
CA ILE A 65 -15.44 6.63 -7.12
C ILE A 65 -15.15 5.47 -8.07
N PRO A 66 -14.03 5.47 -8.80
CA PRO A 66 -13.66 4.34 -9.65
C PRO A 66 -13.55 3.04 -8.86
N THR A 67 -13.98 1.92 -9.45
CA THR A 67 -14.03 0.61 -8.77
C THR A 67 -12.67 0.06 -8.35
N TRP A 68 -11.57 0.57 -8.90
CA TRP A 68 -10.21 0.20 -8.50
C TRP A 68 -9.70 1.01 -7.29
N CYS A 69 -10.38 2.12 -6.94
CA CYS A 69 -10.08 2.94 -5.79
C CYS A 69 -10.99 2.54 -4.62
N TRP A 70 -10.41 2.15 -3.49
CA TRP A 70 -11.21 1.82 -2.31
C TRP A 70 -11.94 3.05 -1.74
N LEU A 71 -11.18 4.09 -1.41
CA LEU A 71 -11.69 5.36 -0.89
C LEU A 71 -10.61 6.44 -1.09
N PRO A 72 -10.94 7.60 -1.70
CA PRO A 72 -10.02 8.74 -1.80
C PRO A 72 -9.52 9.26 -0.46
N VAL A 73 -8.26 9.73 -0.39
CA VAL A 73 -7.65 10.15 0.88
C VAL A 73 -8.36 11.38 1.45
N ALA A 74 -8.90 12.25 0.59
CA ALA A 74 -9.66 13.42 0.99
C ALA A 74 -10.91 13.05 1.80
N ARG A 75 -11.59 11.95 1.44
CA ARG A 75 -12.73 11.45 2.21
C ARG A 75 -12.31 10.83 3.53
N VAL A 76 -11.20 10.10 3.56
CA VAL A 76 -10.62 9.60 4.81
C VAL A 76 -10.29 10.78 5.75
N GLN A 77 -9.69 11.85 5.22
CA GLN A 77 -9.40 13.07 5.99
C GLN A 77 -10.68 13.70 6.55
N GLN A 78 -11.75 13.76 5.75
CA GLN A 78 -13.05 14.29 6.18
C GLN A 78 -13.64 13.46 7.33
N VAL A 79 -13.66 12.13 7.22
CA VAL A 79 -14.11 11.22 8.29
C VAL A 79 -13.30 11.44 9.58
N LEU A 80 -11.98 11.61 9.46
CA LEU A 80 -11.13 11.92 10.61
C LEU A 80 -11.44 13.28 11.24
N ALA A 81 -11.69 14.31 10.42
CA ALA A 81 -12.07 15.62 10.89
C ALA A 81 -13.42 15.60 11.64
N ASP A 82 -14.40 14.88 11.11
CA ASP A 82 -15.76 14.86 11.65
C ASP A 82 -15.89 14.02 12.93
N HIS A 83 -15.15 12.92 13.04
CA HIS A 83 -15.32 11.96 14.13
C HIS A 83 -14.15 11.88 15.11
N TYR A 84 -12.97 12.40 14.74
CA TYR A 84 -11.73 12.20 15.50
C TYR A 84 -10.91 13.49 15.68
N ALA A 85 -11.53 14.67 15.58
CA ALA A 85 -10.91 16.00 15.66
C ALA A 85 -9.95 16.24 16.86
N HIS A 86 -10.07 15.46 17.94
CA HIS A 86 -9.23 15.58 19.13
C HIS A 86 -8.09 14.56 19.21
N ARG A 87 -7.99 13.63 18.26
CA ARG A 87 -7.08 12.48 18.28
C ARG A 87 -6.03 12.47 17.19
N THR A 88 -6.13 13.34 16.19
CA THR A 88 -4.97 13.71 15.36
C THR A 88 -3.89 14.21 16.30
N THR A 89 -2.71 13.59 16.24
CA THR A 89 -1.58 13.82 17.16
C THR A 89 -1.34 15.31 17.42
N LYS A 90 -1.86 15.83 18.53
CA LYS A 90 -1.54 17.18 18.99
C LYS A 90 -0.17 17.14 19.63
N ALA A 91 0.89 17.29 18.83
CA ALA A 91 2.18 17.67 19.40
C ALA A 91 2.01 19.04 20.08
N SER A 92 2.43 19.17 21.35
CA SER A 92 2.34 20.45 22.06
C SER A 92 3.13 21.51 21.29
N GLY A 93 2.47 22.59 20.87
CA GLY A 93 3.08 23.66 20.06
C GLY A 93 2.95 23.49 18.54
N ALA A 94 2.25 22.46 18.04
CA ALA A 94 1.96 22.35 16.61
C ALA A 94 1.06 23.50 16.14
N THR A 95 1.47 24.16 15.05
CA THR A 95 0.64 25.15 14.36
C THR A 95 -0.57 24.47 13.71
N ARG A 96 -1.59 25.25 13.34
CA ARG A 96 -2.76 24.75 12.58
C ARG A 96 -2.35 23.99 11.31
N GLN A 97 -1.31 24.45 10.65
CA GLN A 97 -0.72 23.80 9.47
C GLN A 97 -0.03 22.47 9.82
N GLY A 98 0.74 22.44 10.91
CA GLY A 98 1.36 21.19 11.40
C GLY A 98 0.31 20.12 11.73
N LEU A 99 -0.83 20.52 12.31
CA LEU A 99 -1.97 19.62 12.58
C LEU A 99 -2.60 19.09 11.29
N ALA A 100 -2.75 19.92 10.25
CA ALA A 100 -3.30 19.51 8.96
C ALA A 100 -2.40 18.49 8.24
N VAL A 101 -1.08 18.70 8.26
CA VAL A 101 -0.10 17.76 7.68
C VAL A 101 -0.12 16.42 8.42
N MET A 102 -0.21 16.44 9.75
CA MET A 102 -0.34 15.20 10.54
C MET A 102 -1.64 14.46 10.25
N ALA A 103 -2.77 15.17 10.14
CA ALA A 103 -4.05 14.59 9.77
C ALA A 103 -4.02 13.97 8.36
N ALA A 104 -3.36 14.61 7.40
CA ALA A 104 -3.19 14.08 6.06
C ALA A 104 -2.34 12.80 6.05
N GLY A 105 -1.26 12.76 6.85
CA GLY A 105 -0.45 11.56 7.02
C GLY A 105 -1.21 10.40 7.67
N ASP A 106 -2.01 10.67 8.71
CA ASP A 106 -2.85 9.66 9.35
C ASP A 106 -3.92 9.13 8.41
N ALA A 107 -4.56 10.01 7.63
CA ALA A 107 -5.53 9.61 6.62
C ALA A 107 -4.91 8.71 5.55
N ALA A 108 -3.74 9.07 5.00
CA ALA A 108 -3.06 8.26 4.00
C ALA A 108 -2.67 6.87 4.53
N ARG A 109 -2.25 6.76 5.80
CA ARG A 109 -1.93 5.46 6.42
C ARG A 109 -3.17 4.60 6.63
N LEU A 110 -4.26 5.20 7.12
CA LEU A 110 -5.53 4.51 7.30
C LEU A 110 -6.13 4.08 5.96
N GLN A 111 -5.97 4.91 4.93
CA GLN A 111 -6.35 4.59 3.57
C GLN A 111 -5.62 3.33 3.07
N ALA A 112 -4.29 3.28 3.22
CA ALA A 112 -3.49 2.14 2.79
C ALA A 112 -3.87 0.83 3.51
N ILE A 113 -4.03 0.88 4.84
CA ILE A 113 -4.45 -0.29 5.63
C ILE A 113 -5.87 -0.68 5.29
N GLY A 114 -6.79 0.28 5.18
CA GLY A 114 -8.18 0.04 4.87
C GLY A 114 -8.39 -0.56 3.48
N ALA A 115 -7.68 -0.06 2.46
CA ALA A 115 -7.72 -0.61 1.10
C ALA A 115 -7.27 -2.08 1.07
N TRP A 116 -6.16 -2.39 1.75
CA TRP A 116 -5.67 -3.77 1.91
C TRP A 116 -6.63 -4.66 2.70
N ARG A 117 -7.22 -4.12 3.77
CA ARG A 117 -8.16 -4.83 4.62
C ARG A 117 -9.43 -5.19 3.85
N SER A 118 -9.96 -4.23 3.12
CA SER A 118 -11.15 -4.33 2.28
C SER A 118 -10.95 -5.25 1.08
N ALA A 119 -9.71 -5.34 0.57
CA ALA A 119 -9.33 -6.30 -0.44
C ALA A 119 -9.28 -7.76 0.07
N GLY A 120 -9.42 -8.02 1.38
CA GLY A 120 -9.29 -9.37 1.94
C GLY A 120 -7.89 -9.70 2.47
N ARG A 121 -7.10 -8.68 2.84
CA ARG A 121 -5.80 -8.82 3.51
C ARG A 121 -4.78 -9.69 2.73
N HIS A 122 -4.65 -9.45 1.44
CA HIS A 122 -3.73 -10.21 0.60
C HIS A 122 -2.30 -9.70 0.74
N MET A 123 -1.39 -10.62 1.05
CA MET A 123 0.06 -10.43 1.01
C MET A 123 0.61 -11.14 -0.22
N VAL A 124 1.57 -10.53 -0.91
CA VAL A 124 2.23 -11.14 -2.05
C VAL A 124 3.73 -11.11 -1.86
N ASN A 125 4.36 -12.28 -1.93
CA ASN A 125 5.81 -12.40 -2.01
C ASN A 125 6.22 -12.62 -3.47
N ILE A 126 7.11 -11.77 -3.97
CA ILE A 126 7.63 -11.86 -5.34
C ILE A 126 8.91 -12.69 -5.30
N HIS A 127 9.01 -13.68 -6.19
CA HIS A 127 10.15 -14.57 -6.30
C HIS A 127 11.46 -13.79 -6.56
N ASP A 128 12.57 -14.22 -5.95
CA ASP A 128 13.86 -13.51 -5.98
C ASP A 128 14.38 -13.21 -7.40
N ARG A 129 14.23 -14.17 -8.32
CA ARG A 129 14.60 -13.97 -9.73
C ARG A 129 13.84 -12.79 -10.35
N THR A 130 12.54 -12.69 -10.08
CA THR A 130 11.71 -11.59 -10.56
C THR A 130 12.06 -10.28 -9.86
N LEU A 131 12.41 -10.29 -8.57
CA LEU A 131 12.87 -9.09 -7.87
C LEU A 131 14.08 -8.44 -8.55
N LEU A 132 15.02 -9.25 -9.06
CA LEU A 132 16.18 -8.75 -9.80
C LEU A 132 15.75 -8.08 -11.11
N GLU A 133 14.89 -8.74 -11.90
CA GLU A 133 14.35 -8.20 -13.15
C GLU A 133 13.59 -6.88 -12.92
N LEU A 134 12.78 -6.79 -11.85
CA LEU A 134 12.01 -5.59 -11.53
C LEU A 134 12.89 -4.42 -11.09
N ARG A 135 14.05 -4.69 -10.46
CA ARG A 135 15.04 -3.65 -10.13
C ARG A 135 15.71 -3.08 -11.38
N GLU A 136 15.73 -3.85 -12.47
CA GLU A 136 16.32 -3.49 -13.76
C GLU A 136 15.29 -2.98 -14.78
N ALA A 137 14.00 -2.96 -14.44
CA ALA A 137 12.89 -2.62 -15.34
C ALA A 137 12.91 -1.18 -15.91
N GLY A 138 13.84 -0.34 -15.43
CA GLY A 138 14.05 1.01 -15.93
C GLY A 138 13.03 2.03 -15.42
N ASP A 139 12.95 3.17 -16.11
CA ASP A 139 12.16 4.34 -15.72
C ASP A 139 10.86 4.43 -16.55
N ARG A 140 10.09 3.34 -16.61
CA ARG A 140 8.82 3.30 -17.36
C ARG A 140 7.64 3.53 -16.42
N MET A 141 6.72 4.42 -16.80
CA MET A 141 5.46 4.62 -16.07
C MET A 141 4.33 3.78 -16.68
N PRO A 142 3.72 2.84 -15.93
CA PRO A 142 2.58 2.05 -16.35
C PRO A 142 1.24 2.79 -16.10
N ALA A 143 0.97 3.85 -16.88
CA ALA A 143 -0.21 4.70 -16.68
C ALA A 143 -1.57 3.96 -16.86
N ASP A 144 -1.56 2.79 -17.48
CA ASP A 144 -2.73 1.94 -17.72
C ASP A 144 -3.06 0.98 -16.55
N ILE A 145 -2.23 0.93 -15.50
CA ILE A 145 -2.46 0.09 -14.31
C ILE A 145 -3.90 0.12 -13.78
N PRO A 146 -4.63 1.27 -13.73
CA PRO A 146 -6.00 1.28 -13.22
C PRO A 146 -6.96 0.34 -13.96
N GLN A 147 -6.67 -0.03 -15.21
CA GLN A 147 -7.48 -0.95 -16.01
C GLN A 147 -7.26 -2.42 -15.66
N ARG A 148 -6.14 -2.73 -15.00
CA ARG A 148 -5.69 -4.10 -14.71
C ARG A 148 -5.46 -4.37 -13.22
N TRP A 149 -5.65 -3.36 -12.38
CA TRP A 149 -5.34 -3.44 -10.95
C TRP A 149 -6.21 -4.51 -10.27
N PRO A 150 -5.60 -5.51 -9.61
CA PRO A 150 -6.32 -6.73 -9.25
C PRO A 150 -7.24 -6.57 -8.04
N LEU A 151 -6.89 -5.69 -7.10
CA LEU A 151 -7.51 -5.58 -5.79
C LEU A 151 -7.39 -4.16 -5.26
N HIS A 152 -8.30 -3.71 -4.41
CA HIS A 152 -8.24 -2.39 -3.77
C HIS A 152 -6.90 -2.04 -3.13
N GLY A 153 -6.24 -3.01 -2.48
CA GLY A 153 -4.91 -2.84 -1.95
C GLY A 153 -4.21 -4.18 -1.71
N LEU A 154 -2.90 -4.18 -1.84
CA LEU A 154 -2.03 -5.33 -1.64
C LEU A 154 -0.92 -4.99 -0.66
N TYR A 155 -0.45 -5.99 0.08
CA TYR A 155 0.78 -5.88 0.86
C TYR A 155 1.89 -6.72 0.22
N VAL A 156 2.87 -6.09 -0.40
CA VAL A 156 4.03 -6.81 -0.96
C VAL A 156 5.02 -7.07 0.15
N VAL A 157 5.39 -8.34 0.36
CA VAL A 157 6.24 -8.80 1.47
C VAL A 157 7.51 -9.48 0.97
N SER A 158 8.63 -9.21 1.66
CA SER A 158 9.91 -9.87 1.46
C SER A 158 10.46 -10.41 2.77
N GLU A 159 11.23 -11.48 2.69
CA GLU A 159 12.10 -11.89 3.79
C GLU A 159 13.19 -10.83 4.00
N ALA A 160 13.53 -10.55 5.26
CA ALA A 160 14.71 -9.77 5.63
C ALA A 160 15.35 -10.31 6.91
N PRO A 161 16.65 -10.01 7.17
CA PRO A 161 17.39 -10.57 8.30
C PRO A 161 16.75 -10.31 9.68
N ASN A 162 16.07 -9.18 9.83
CA ASN A 162 15.43 -8.74 11.08
C ASN A 162 13.91 -8.94 11.10
N GLY A 163 13.35 -9.76 10.19
CA GLY A 163 11.92 -10.02 10.06
C GLY A 163 11.40 -9.71 8.66
N ALA A 164 10.08 -9.82 8.47
CA ALA A 164 9.46 -9.46 7.20
C ALA A 164 9.38 -7.94 7.05
N LEU A 165 9.73 -7.44 5.87
CA LEU A 165 9.50 -6.05 5.45
C LEU A 165 8.52 -6.05 4.28
N GLY A 166 7.86 -4.93 4.04
CA GLY A 166 6.96 -4.83 2.91
C GLY A 166 6.51 -3.41 2.60
N ALA A 167 5.50 -3.33 1.75
CA ALA A 167 4.82 -2.08 1.45
C ALA A 167 3.35 -2.36 1.13
N PHE A 168 2.47 -1.46 1.56
CA PHE A 168 1.14 -1.39 0.98
C PHE A 168 1.23 -0.71 -0.37
N LEU A 169 0.61 -1.32 -1.37
CA LEU A 169 0.41 -0.75 -2.70
C LEU A 169 -1.08 -0.68 -2.95
N HIS A 170 -1.57 0.50 -3.29
CA HIS A 170 -2.96 0.68 -3.71
C HIS A 170 -3.07 1.83 -4.70
N LEU A 171 -4.19 1.89 -5.39
CA LEU A 171 -4.53 3.02 -6.25
C LEU A 171 -5.45 4.00 -5.52
N GLU A 172 -5.32 5.26 -5.88
CA GLU A 172 -6.19 6.33 -5.43
C GLU A 172 -6.72 7.15 -6.60
N TRP A 173 -8.00 7.52 -6.50
CA TRP A 173 -8.57 8.59 -7.29
C TRP A 173 -8.49 9.90 -6.50
N ASN A 174 -7.60 10.78 -6.92
CA ASN A 174 -7.51 12.13 -6.38
C ASN A 174 -8.71 12.93 -6.91
N GLU A 175 -9.72 13.12 -6.08
CA GLU A 175 -10.96 13.83 -6.45
C GLU A 175 -10.72 15.31 -6.77
N LEU A 176 -9.67 15.94 -6.23
CA LEU A 176 -9.36 17.35 -6.51
C LEU A 176 -8.75 17.52 -7.91
N GLU A 177 -7.84 16.62 -8.28
CA GLU A 177 -7.16 16.66 -9.58
C GLU A 177 -7.83 15.81 -10.66
N GLN A 178 -8.85 15.04 -10.29
CA GLN A 178 -9.52 14.05 -11.14
C GLN A 178 -8.50 13.12 -11.82
N ARG A 179 -7.65 12.50 -10.99
CA ARG A 179 -6.48 11.74 -11.46
C ARG A 179 -6.23 10.46 -10.68
N ALA A 180 -5.73 9.44 -11.38
CA ALA A 180 -5.25 8.21 -10.76
C ALA A 180 -3.82 8.34 -10.23
N GLU A 181 -3.59 7.80 -9.05
CA GLU A 181 -2.30 7.78 -8.38
C GLU A 181 -1.98 6.38 -7.86
N LEU A 182 -0.72 5.98 -7.93
CA LEU A 182 -0.19 4.86 -7.18
C LEU A 182 0.26 5.37 -5.80
N ARG A 183 -0.29 4.78 -4.75
CA ARG A 183 0.07 5.09 -3.37
C ARG A 183 0.95 3.99 -2.82
N ILE A 184 2.15 4.37 -2.40
CA ILE A 184 3.19 3.47 -1.91
C ILE A 184 3.41 3.77 -0.43
N ALA A 185 3.17 2.79 0.43
CA ALA A 185 3.34 2.92 1.87
C ALA A 185 4.33 1.86 2.41
N PRO A 186 5.64 2.14 2.40
CA PRO A 186 6.65 1.20 2.88
C PRO A 186 6.56 0.94 4.39
N ASP A 187 6.41 -0.33 4.79
CA ASP A 187 6.60 -0.82 6.17
C ASP A 187 8.01 -1.43 6.28
N ILE A 188 9.02 -0.54 6.31
CA ILE A 188 10.43 -0.92 6.35
C ILE A 188 11.11 -0.61 7.70
N ALA A 189 10.39 0.02 8.63
CA ALA A 189 10.94 0.35 9.94
C ALA A 189 11.22 -0.94 10.73
N PRO A 190 12.31 -1.03 11.52
CA PRO A 190 12.64 -2.24 12.29
C PRO A 190 11.47 -2.70 13.17
N THR A 191 10.79 -1.75 13.80
CA THR A 191 9.60 -1.99 14.63
C THR A 191 8.37 -1.42 13.94
N ALA A 192 7.36 -2.26 13.69
CA ALA A 192 6.08 -1.83 13.15
C ALA A 192 5.45 -0.73 14.02
N SER A 193 5.16 0.40 13.39
CA SER A 193 4.61 1.60 14.01
C SER A 193 3.85 2.41 12.95
N LEU A 194 2.56 2.67 13.19
CA LEU A 194 1.68 3.36 12.24
C LEU A 194 2.23 4.73 11.83
N ASP A 195 2.66 5.54 12.79
CA ASP A 195 3.25 6.87 12.62
C ASP A 195 4.53 6.88 11.77
N ARG A 196 5.20 5.73 11.64
CA ARG A 196 6.45 5.57 10.89
C ARG A 196 6.27 5.05 9.48
N ILE A 197 5.04 4.85 9.02
CA ILE A 197 4.76 4.49 7.63
C ILE A 197 4.67 5.79 6.82
N PRO A 198 5.67 6.12 5.97
CA PRO A 198 5.50 7.18 5.00
C PRO A 198 4.56 6.68 3.90
N VAL A 199 3.62 7.51 3.46
CA VAL A 199 2.78 7.21 2.30
C VAL A 199 3.10 8.22 1.21
N GLN A 200 3.49 7.71 0.04
CA GLN A 200 3.92 8.53 -1.08
C GLN A 200 2.91 8.37 -2.23
N PRO A 201 2.21 9.44 -2.64
CA PRO A 201 1.54 9.46 -3.92
C PRO A 201 2.56 9.44 -5.06
N LEU A 202 2.15 8.88 -6.19
CA LEU A 202 2.81 9.03 -7.46
C LEU A 202 1.74 9.09 -8.54
N HIS A 203 1.68 10.18 -9.28
CA HIS A 203 0.73 10.34 -10.37
C HIS A 203 0.95 9.27 -11.44
N LEU A 204 -0.11 8.59 -11.88
CA LEU A 204 -0.03 7.64 -13.00
C LEU A 204 -0.16 8.40 -14.32
N GLU A 205 0.87 9.15 -14.68
CA GLU A 205 0.91 9.97 -15.89
C GLU A 205 2.31 10.06 -16.51
N GLY A 206 2.36 10.53 -17.76
CA GLY A 206 3.62 10.66 -18.50
C GLY A 206 4.14 9.32 -19.02
N GLY A 207 5.36 9.33 -19.58
CA GLY A 207 6.01 8.13 -20.09
C GLY A 207 6.95 7.46 -19.07
N THR A 208 7.41 8.23 -18.07
CA THR A 208 8.47 7.81 -17.13
C THR A 208 8.10 8.04 -15.67
N VAL A 209 8.69 7.27 -14.76
CA VAL A 209 8.53 7.45 -13.30
C VAL A 209 9.07 8.81 -12.89
N THR A 210 10.15 9.27 -13.51
CA THR A 210 10.70 10.62 -13.28
C THR A 210 9.72 11.73 -13.66
N GLU A 211 9.04 11.65 -14.81
CA GLU A 211 8.02 12.64 -15.20
C GLU A 211 6.84 12.66 -14.23
N ALA A 212 6.31 11.49 -13.89
CA ALA A 212 5.25 11.35 -12.89
C ALA A 212 5.65 11.92 -11.52
N ALA A 213 6.87 11.62 -11.06
CA ALA A 213 7.40 12.14 -9.81
C ALA A 213 7.51 13.66 -9.85
N ARG A 214 7.98 14.23 -10.97
CA ARG A 214 8.05 15.68 -11.16
C ARG A 214 6.66 16.32 -11.05
N ARG A 215 5.65 15.74 -11.70
CA ARG A 215 4.27 16.23 -11.62
C ARG A 215 3.71 16.15 -10.20
N THR A 216 4.01 15.06 -9.50
CA THR A 216 3.60 14.87 -8.10
C THR A 216 4.23 15.94 -7.18
N VAL A 217 5.53 16.23 -7.35
CA VAL A 217 6.23 17.28 -6.58
C VAL A 217 5.62 18.65 -6.86
N LEU A 218 5.35 18.96 -8.13
CA LEU A 218 4.74 20.23 -8.52
C LEU A 218 3.33 20.41 -7.95
N SER A 219 2.50 19.36 -7.97
CA SER A 219 1.18 19.38 -7.33
C SER A 219 1.30 19.63 -5.83
N PHE A 220 2.20 18.92 -5.14
CA PHE A 220 2.43 19.11 -3.71
C PHE A 220 2.87 20.55 -3.39
N GLN A 221 3.79 21.11 -4.18
CA GLN A 221 4.24 22.48 -4.02
C GLN A 221 3.10 23.48 -4.25
N ALA A 222 2.28 23.30 -5.29
CA ALA A 222 1.12 24.14 -5.55
C ALA A 222 0.09 24.08 -4.41
N GLY A 223 -0.11 22.91 -3.81
CA GLY A 223 -0.95 22.72 -2.62
C GLY A 223 -0.40 23.47 -1.41
N VAL A 224 0.91 23.41 -1.17
CA VAL A 224 1.58 24.18 -0.10
C VAL A 224 1.45 25.67 -0.35
N ASP A 225 1.70 26.13 -1.57
CA ASP A 225 1.60 27.54 -1.97
C ASP A 225 0.19 28.09 -1.74
N THR A 226 -0.83 27.33 -2.15
CA THR A 226 -2.24 27.67 -1.92
C THR A 226 -2.55 27.84 -0.43
N VAL A 227 -2.03 26.94 0.43
CA VAL A 227 -2.24 27.00 1.88
C VAL A 227 -1.48 28.16 2.53
N LEU A 228 -0.32 28.53 1.99
CA LEU A 228 0.50 29.64 2.48
C LEU A 228 0.10 31.00 1.90
N GLY A 229 -0.75 31.02 0.86
CA GLY A 229 -1.07 32.24 0.11
C GLY A 229 0.14 32.78 -0.66
N THR A 230 1.06 31.90 -1.04
CA THR A 230 2.24 32.23 -1.85
C THR A 230 2.01 31.82 -3.30
N GLU A 231 2.58 32.57 -4.23
CA GLU A 231 2.65 32.16 -5.64
C GLU A 231 4.13 32.02 -5.98
N THR A 232 4.67 30.81 -5.88
CA THR A 232 6.03 30.54 -6.37
C THR A 232 5.95 29.92 -7.75
N LEU A 233 6.76 30.41 -8.69
CA LEU A 233 6.98 29.72 -9.95
C LEU A 233 8.07 28.67 -9.72
N PRO A 234 7.74 27.36 -9.73
CA PRO A 234 8.73 26.33 -9.49
C PRO A 234 9.73 26.27 -10.64
N ASP A 235 11.02 26.30 -10.31
CA ASP A 235 12.07 26.05 -11.29
C ASP A 235 12.08 24.56 -11.67
N ILE A 236 11.74 24.26 -12.92
CA ILE A 236 11.68 22.91 -13.48
C ILE A 236 12.90 22.56 -14.34
N SER A 237 13.92 23.42 -14.33
CA SER A 237 15.15 23.21 -15.09
C SER A 237 15.92 21.98 -14.57
N PRO A 238 16.69 21.28 -15.43
CA PRO A 238 17.55 20.20 -14.97
C PRO A 238 18.49 20.65 -13.84
N GLY A 239 18.55 19.88 -12.75
CA GLY A 239 19.34 20.21 -11.56
C GLY A 239 18.71 21.25 -10.62
N SER A 240 17.44 21.63 -10.85
CA SER A 240 16.68 22.39 -9.86
C SER A 240 16.28 21.51 -8.67
N ALA A 241 15.84 22.14 -7.57
CA ALA A 241 15.33 21.42 -6.39
C ALA A 241 14.14 20.50 -6.73
N VAL A 242 13.29 20.91 -7.68
CA VAL A 242 12.16 20.10 -8.16
C VAL A 242 12.66 18.89 -8.95
N ASP A 243 13.63 19.07 -9.84
CA ASP A 243 14.22 17.96 -10.62
C ASP A 243 14.93 16.95 -9.70
N ASP A 244 15.69 17.44 -8.72
CA ASP A 244 16.37 16.59 -7.75
C ASP A 244 15.39 15.79 -6.87
N ALA A 245 14.32 16.45 -6.40
CA ALA A 245 13.25 15.79 -5.64
C ALA A 245 12.55 14.73 -6.51
N ALA A 246 12.22 15.05 -7.76
CA ALA A 246 11.59 14.13 -8.70
C ALA A 246 12.46 12.90 -8.96
N ARG A 247 13.75 13.08 -9.25
CA ARG A 247 14.71 11.98 -9.44
C ARG A 247 14.85 11.10 -8.19
N MET A 248 14.85 11.72 -7.00
CA MET A 248 14.92 10.98 -5.75
C MET A 248 13.67 10.13 -5.53
N ILE A 249 12.48 10.69 -5.75
CA ILE A 249 11.20 9.97 -5.63
C ILE A 249 11.14 8.84 -6.66
N ALA A 250 11.46 9.13 -7.92
CA ALA A 250 11.47 8.13 -8.98
C ALA A 250 12.43 6.97 -8.67
N LYS A 251 13.66 7.27 -8.25
CA LYS A 251 14.64 6.25 -7.86
C LYS A 251 14.16 5.39 -6.68
N LYS A 252 13.51 6.00 -5.68
CA LYS A 252 12.97 5.27 -4.51
C LYS A 252 11.79 4.39 -4.88
N ASN A 253 10.98 4.80 -5.84
CA ASN A 253 9.71 4.17 -6.17
C ASN A 253 9.75 3.29 -7.43
N ALA A 254 10.82 3.33 -8.23
CA ALA A 254 10.93 2.56 -9.48
C ALA A 254 10.64 1.06 -9.28
N PHE A 255 11.20 0.46 -8.22
CA PHE A 255 10.93 -0.94 -7.89
C PHE A 255 9.44 -1.18 -7.59
N TRP A 256 8.81 -0.31 -6.81
CA TRP A 256 7.40 -0.47 -6.43
C TRP A 256 6.45 -0.26 -7.61
N VAL A 257 6.79 0.67 -8.51
CA VAL A 257 6.06 0.88 -9.76
C VAL A 257 6.17 -0.34 -10.67
N ALA A 258 7.37 -0.88 -10.86
CA ALA A 258 7.59 -2.09 -11.65
C ALA A 258 6.87 -3.31 -11.02
N ALA A 259 6.92 -3.45 -9.71
CA ALA A 259 6.21 -4.50 -8.98
C ALA A 259 4.68 -4.37 -9.13
N ALA A 260 4.15 -3.15 -9.04
CA ALA A 260 2.73 -2.88 -9.25
C ALA A 260 2.30 -3.26 -10.68
N ASP A 261 3.06 -2.86 -11.70
CA ASP A 261 2.78 -3.20 -13.10
C ASP A 261 2.79 -4.71 -13.33
N TRP A 262 3.82 -5.38 -12.82
CA TRP A 262 3.98 -6.81 -12.97
C TRP A 262 2.88 -7.60 -12.26
N LEU A 263 2.53 -7.23 -11.01
CA LEU A 263 1.45 -7.87 -10.26
C LEU A 263 0.05 -7.64 -10.88
N ALA A 264 -0.12 -6.54 -11.62
CA ALA A 264 -1.33 -6.22 -12.38
C ALA A 264 -1.30 -6.74 -13.82
N SER A 265 -0.28 -7.50 -14.22
CA SER A 265 -0.20 -8.10 -15.56
C SER A 265 -0.57 -9.58 -15.55
N ASP A 266 -0.56 -10.22 -16.71
CA ASP A 266 -0.68 -11.67 -16.91
C ASP A 266 0.66 -12.42 -16.77
N ARG A 267 1.76 -11.70 -16.55
CA ARG A 267 3.11 -12.25 -16.39
C ARG A 267 3.35 -13.10 -15.13
N PRO A 268 2.75 -12.81 -13.95
CA PRO A 268 3.00 -13.59 -12.75
C PRO A 268 2.19 -14.89 -12.77
N THR A 269 2.85 -16.00 -12.46
CA THR A 269 2.15 -17.21 -11.98
C THR A 269 2.10 -17.14 -10.46
N THR A 270 0.89 -17.06 -9.93
CA THR A 270 0.61 -16.89 -8.51
C THR A 270 -0.08 -18.11 -7.95
N PHE A 271 0.30 -18.49 -6.73
CA PHE A 271 -0.40 -19.56 -6.02
C PHE A 271 -0.43 -19.28 -4.52
N ASP A 272 -1.42 -19.87 -3.86
CA ASP A 272 -1.61 -19.75 -2.43
C ASP A 272 -0.52 -20.53 -1.68
N ALA A 273 0.23 -19.86 -0.80
CA ALA A 273 1.29 -20.48 -0.02
C ALA A 273 0.81 -21.64 0.86
N ALA A 274 -0.47 -21.72 1.22
CA ALA A 274 -1.02 -22.84 2.00
C ALA A 274 -1.00 -24.18 1.23
N VAL A 275 -0.92 -24.14 -0.10
CA VAL A 275 -0.75 -25.34 -0.95
C VAL A 275 0.56 -26.06 -0.64
N LEU A 276 1.63 -25.31 -0.32
CA LEU A 276 2.91 -25.89 0.08
C LEU A 276 2.84 -26.64 1.42
N ALA A 277 1.82 -26.37 2.24
CA ALA A 277 1.52 -27.11 3.47
C ALA A 277 0.53 -28.26 3.26
N GLY A 278 0.24 -28.62 2.00
CA GLY A 278 -0.69 -29.70 1.63
C GLY A 278 -2.16 -29.35 1.76
N ASN A 279 -2.52 -28.06 1.84
CA ASN A 279 -3.91 -27.64 1.89
C ASN A 279 -4.45 -27.26 0.51
N GLU A 280 -5.77 -27.24 0.37
CA GLU A 280 -6.43 -26.63 -0.79
C GLU A 280 -6.22 -25.10 -0.82
N PRO A 281 -6.11 -24.50 -2.02
CA PRO A 281 -6.01 -23.05 -2.17
C PRO A 281 -7.26 -22.35 -1.60
N THR A 282 -7.08 -21.17 -1.01
CA THR A 282 -8.19 -20.40 -0.45
C THR A 282 -9.01 -19.68 -1.51
N ALA A 283 -8.40 -19.31 -2.64
CA ALA A 283 -9.02 -18.66 -3.79
C ALA A 283 -8.12 -18.83 -5.03
N ASP A 284 -8.63 -18.42 -6.19
CA ASP A 284 -7.82 -18.14 -7.37
C ASP A 284 -7.24 -16.72 -7.29
N TRP A 285 -6.20 -16.46 -8.08
CA TRP A 285 -5.64 -15.12 -8.25
C TRP A 285 -5.99 -14.55 -9.62
N PRO A 286 -6.39 -13.27 -9.72
CA PRO A 286 -6.73 -12.40 -8.60
C PRO A 286 -8.02 -12.90 -7.90
N PRO A 287 -8.16 -12.69 -6.58
CA PRO A 287 -9.35 -13.12 -5.85
C PRO A 287 -10.62 -12.49 -6.44
N ALA A 288 -11.60 -13.32 -6.83
CA ALA A 288 -12.84 -12.84 -7.45
C ALA A 288 -13.68 -11.93 -6.53
N LYS A 289 -13.54 -12.09 -5.21
CA LYS A 289 -14.10 -11.23 -4.17
C LYS A 289 -13.15 -11.17 -2.98
N ALA A 290 -13.20 -10.08 -2.24
CA ALA A 290 -12.65 -10.05 -0.89
C ALA A 290 -13.28 -11.19 -0.08
N GLN A 291 -12.49 -11.84 0.76
CA GLN A 291 -13.01 -12.86 1.68
C GLN A 291 -13.34 -12.22 3.01
N ASP A 292 -14.60 -12.32 3.41
CA ASP A 292 -15.17 -11.52 4.50
C ASP A 292 -14.99 -12.17 5.88
N THR A 293 -14.54 -13.42 5.92
CA THR A 293 -14.52 -14.23 7.15
C THR A 293 -13.12 -14.36 7.73
N GLY A 294 -12.88 -13.68 8.86
CA GLY A 294 -11.67 -13.80 9.69
C GLY A 294 -10.63 -12.69 9.45
N ARG A 295 -9.59 -12.64 10.29
CA ARG A 295 -8.62 -11.52 10.31
C ARG A 295 -7.24 -11.86 9.77
N ALA A 296 -6.95 -13.14 9.53
CA ALA A 296 -5.63 -13.53 9.07
C ALA A 296 -5.39 -13.13 7.61
N PRO A 297 -4.18 -12.64 7.27
CA PRO A 297 -3.82 -12.36 5.90
C PRO A 297 -3.65 -13.65 5.10
N VAL A 298 -3.85 -13.58 3.78
CA VAL A 298 -3.53 -14.68 2.84
C VAL A 298 -2.23 -14.36 2.14
N LEU A 299 -1.33 -15.33 2.05
CA LEU A 299 -0.03 -15.19 1.40
C LEU A 299 -0.04 -15.86 0.03
N TRP A 300 0.25 -15.06 -0.98
CA TRP A 300 0.50 -15.51 -2.35
C TRP A 300 2.00 -15.52 -2.62
N LEU A 301 2.46 -16.58 -3.28
CA LEU A 301 3.79 -16.64 -3.86
C LEU A 301 3.66 -16.38 -5.37
N ALA A 302 4.37 -15.37 -5.86
CA ALA A 302 4.30 -14.92 -7.24
C ALA A 302 5.66 -15.14 -7.92
N GLY A 303 5.70 -16.00 -8.94
CA GLY A 303 6.87 -16.24 -9.79
C GLY A 303 6.61 -15.87 -11.25
N PRO A 304 7.64 -15.93 -12.12
CA PRO A 304 7.43 -15.73 -13.56
C PRO A 304 6.56 -16.86 -14.13
N ALA A 305 5.75 -16.55 -15.16
CA ALA A 305 5.12 -17.59 -15.99
C ALA A 305 6.20 -18.52 -16.58
N GLY A 306 5.95 -19.83 -16.47
CA GLY A 306 6.83 -20.88 -16.97
C GLY A 306 6.85 -21.00 -18.49
#